data_AF-A0A6I3U814-F1
#
_entry.id   AF-A0A6I3U814-F1
#
_cell.length_a   1.000
_cell.length_b   1.000
_cell.length_c   1.000
_cell.angle_alpha   90.00
_cell.angle_beta   90.00
_cell.angle_gamma   90.00
#
_symmetry.space_group_name_H-M   'P 1'
#
loop_
_entity.id
_entity.type
_entity.pdbx_description
1 polymer ?
#
loop_
_entity_poly.entity_id
_entity_poly.type
_entity_poly.pdbx_seq_one_letter_code
_entity_poly.pdbx_strand_id
1 'polypeptide(L)'
;LYKTPQERVDLNFSLWKERRKFISASNIKSVKIAVFYYSHDSLMNHDGSLKKVSGLIQVPMNRADDNQYIADLKYLIEEEIKWLIGPVSIFLKYAKICKKYCIKFNVEYCECTSEYVPEVYRKEIEDVFKCKFLMQYSCHELWGIAFTNSLEMYNV
;
A
#
# COMPACT_ATOMS: atom_id res chain seq x y z
N LEU A 1 2.45 8.39 26.07
CA LEU A 1 3.14 8.10 24.79
C LEU A 1 2.23 8.18 23.56
N TYR A 2 0.90 8.29 23.73
CA TYR A 2 0.00 8.48 22.59
C TYR A 2 0.04 9.91 22.07
N LYS A 3 0.23 10.05 20.75
CA LYS A 3 0.09 11.31 20.06
C LYS A 3 -1.35 11.83 20.11
N THR A 4 -1.50 13.12 20.36
CA THR A 4 -2.79 13.83 20.28
C THR A 4 -3.35 13.77 18.86
N PRO A 5 -4.66 14.01 18.65
CA PRO A 5 -5.22 14.11 17.30
C PRO A 5 -4.46 15.10 16.39
N GLN A 6 -4.06 16.26 16.93
CA GLN A 6 -3.30 17.27 16.17
C GLN A 6 -1.93 16.74 15.74
N GLU A 7 -1.18 16.12 16.65
CA GLU A 7 0.13 15.54 16.31
C GLU A 7 0.01 14.45 15.24
N ARG A 8 -1.05 13.64 15.27
CA ARG A 8 -1.32 12.64 14.23
C ARG A 8 -1.62 13.28 12.87
N VAL A 9 -2.33 14.41 12.86
CA VAL A 9 -2.56 15.20 11.64
C VAL A 9 -1.25 15.75 11.09
N ASP A 10 -0.39 16.30 11.95
CA ASP A 10 0.90 16.87 11.54
C ASP A 10 1.86 15.80 10.98
N LEU A 11 1.85 14.61 11.58
CA LEU A 11 2.60 13.45 11.09
C LEU A 11 2.08 12.97 9.74
N ASN A 12 0.76 12.88 9.57
CA ASN A 12 0.14 12.57 8.28
C ASN A 12 0.49 13.59 7.20
N PHE A 13 0.50 14.89 7.53
CA PHE A 13 0.94 15.93 6.60
C PHE A 13 2.42 15.82 6.25
N SER A 14 3.27 15.46 7.21
CA SER A 14 4.70 15.26 7.00
C SER A 14 4.95 14.07 6.08
N LEU A 15 4.27 12.94 6.31
CA LEU A 15 4.30 11.79 5.43
C LEU A 15 3.80 12.12 4.02
N TRP A 16 2.72 12.90 3.91
CA TRP A 16 2.23 13.36 2.61
C TRP A 16 3.24 14.24 1.88
N LYS A 17 3.96 15.12 2.60
CA LYS A 17 5.06 15.92 2.01
C LYS A 17 6.15 15.01 1.43
N GLU A 18 6.51 13.94 2.11
CA GLU A 18 7.49 12.96 1.60
C GLU A 18 6.95 12.21 0.37
N ARG A 19 5.71 11.72 0.41
CA ARG A 19 5.07 11.05 -0.74
C ARG A 19 5.06 11.95 -1.99
N ARG A 20 4.82 13.25 -1.82
CA ARG A 20 4.84 14.22 -2.93
C ARG A 20 6.19 14.36 -3.63
N LYS A 21 7.31 13.91 -3.05
CA LYS A 21 8.61 13.87 -3.74
C LYS A 21 8.64 12.83 -4.87
N PHE A 22 7.76 11.83 -4.81
CA PHE A 22 7.65 10.75 -5.79
C PHE A 22 6.58 11.01 -6.86
N ILE A 23 5.66 11.93 -6.59
CA ILE A 23 4.57 12.30 -7.50
C ILE A 23 4.94 13.62 -8.17
N SER A 24 5.02 13.63 -9.50
CA SER A 24 5.21 14.89 -10.21
C SER A 24 4.06 15.86 -9.92
N ALA A 25 4.34 17.17 -9.91
CA ALA A 25 3.32 18.18 -9.65
C ALA A 25 2.14 18.10 -10.64
N SER A 26 2.37 17.60 -11.86
CA SER A 26 1.34 17.36 -12.88
C SER A 26 0.41 16.18 -12.55
N ASN A 27 0.87 15.21 -11.76
CA ASN A 27 0.16 13.95 -11.51
C ASN A 27 -0.52 13.92 -10.13
N ILE A 28 -0.32 14.94 -9.30
CA ILE A 28 -0.79 14.91 -7.90
C ILE A 28 -2.31 14.79 -7.73
N LYS A 29 -3.08 15.27 -8.70
CA LYS A 29 -4.55 15.17 -8.72
C LYS A 29 -5.05 13.87 -9.35
N SER A 30 -4.20 13.15 -10.06
CA SER A 30 -4.56 11.95 -10.83
C SER A 30 -3.97 10.65 -10.27
N VAL A 31 -3.02 10.72 -9.33
CA VAL A 31 -2.52 9.53 -8.63
C VAL A 31 -3.65 8.91 -7.83
N LYS A 32 -4.06 7.70 -8.25
CA LYS A 32 -5.02 6.87 -7.54
C LYS A 32 -4.30 5.89 -6.65
N ILE A 33 -4.72 5.86 -5.39
CA ILE A 33 -4.10 5.11 -4.31
C ILE A 33 -5.06 4.03 -3.84
N ALA A 34 -4.55 2.82 -3.63
CA ALA A 34 -5.27 1.79 -2.90
C ALA A 34 -4.58 1.49 -1.56
N VAL A 35 -5.37 1.40 -0.48
CA VAL A 35 -4.91 1.11 0.87
C VAL A 35 -5.52 -0.20 1.32
N PHE A 36 -4.66 -1.14 1.71
CA PHE A 36 -5.07 -2.37 2.33
C PHE A 36 -5.36 -2.15 3.80
N TYR A 37 -6.51 -2.64 4.28
CA TYR A 37 -6.95 -2.47 5.67
C TYR A 37 -7.45 -3.79 6.28
N TYR A 38 -7.34 -3.88 7.61
CA TYR A 38 -7.93 -5.00 8.35
C TYR A 38 -9.43 -4.79 8.50
N SER A 39 -10.21 -5.83 8.19
CA SER A 39 -11.66 -5.87 8.32
C SER A 39 -12.17 -5.96 9.78
N HIS A 40 -11.33 -5.67 10.78
CA HIS A 40 -11.72 -5.58 12.19
C HIS A 40 -11.48 -4.18 12.77
N ASP A 41 -11.00 -3.23 11.96
CA ASP A 41 -10.85 -1.85 12.37
C ASP A 41 -12.23 -1.18 12.46
N SER A 42 -12.76 -1.06 13.68
CA SER A 42 -14.14 -0.62 14.02
C SER A 42 -14.55 0.74 13.43
N LEU A 43 -13.60 1.47 12.84
CA LEU A 43 -13.79 2.72 12.11
C LEU A 43 -14.20 2.54 10.63
N MET A 44 -14.20 1.31 10.11
CA MET A 44 -14.51 1.00 8.70
C MET A 44 -15.62 -0.04 8.61
N ASN A 45 -16.72 0.22 7.90
CA ASN A 45 -17.79 -0.76 7.73
C ASN A 45 -17.25 -2.05 7.04
N HIS A 46 -17.52 -3.23 7.59
CA HIS A 46 -16.84 -4.50 7.29
C HIS A 46 -17.67 -5.54 6.52
N ASP A 47 -18.24 -5.16 5.38
CA ASP A 47 -18.87 -6.13 4.46
C ASP A 47 -17.83 -6.90 3.63
N GLY A 48 -16.53 -6.65 3.84
CA GLY A 48 -15.45 -7.32 3.09
C GLY A 48 -15.36 -6.88 1.62
N SER A 49 -16.08 -5.83 1.23
CA SER A 49 -16.06 -5.26 -0.12
C SER A 49 -14.98 -4.19 -0.27
N LEU A 50 -14.56 -3.95 -1.51
CA LEU A 50 -13.77 -2.78 -1.91
C LEU A 50 -14.59 -1.51 -1.73
N LYS A 51 -13.97 -0.42 -1.24
CA LYS A 51 -14.65 0.87 -1.06
C LYS A 51 -13.88 2.01 -1.68
N LYS A 52 -14.60 2.90 -2.38
CA LYS A 52 -14.04 4.14 -2.91
C LYS A 52 -14.40 5.29 -1.98
N VAL A 53 -13.41 5.88 -1.32
CA VAL A 53 -13.59 6.99 -0.38
C VAL A 53 -12.70 8.15 -0.84
N SER A 54 -13.32 9.21 -1.38
CA SER A 54 -12.61 10.45 -1.74
C SER A 54 -11.37 10.25 -2.63
N GLY A 55 -11.44 9.34 -3.61
CA GLY A 55 -10.32 9.03 -4.52
C GLY A 55 -9.33 7.97 -4.01
N LEU A 56 -9.50 7.50 -2.78
CA LEU A 56 -8.82 6.35 -2.20
C LEU A 56 -9.63 5.08 -2.43
N ILE A 57 -8.98 3.98 -2.79
CA ILE A 57 -9.59 2.65 -2.83
C ILE A 57 -9.17 1.89 -1.58
N GLN A 58 -10.11 1.48 -0.76
CA GLN A 58 -9.86 0.66 0.41
C GLN A 58 -10.08 -0.80 0.04
N VAL A 59 -9.05 -1.62 0.25
CA VAL A 59 -9.05 -3.05 -0.07
C VAL A 59 -8.93 -3.87 1.21
N PRO A 60 -9.88 -4.76 1.53
CA PRO A 60 -9.70 -5.67 2.66
C PRO A 60 -8.55 -6.64 2.40
N MET A 61 -7.72 -6.87 3.43
CA MET A 61 -6.52 -7.69 3.32
C MET A 61 -6.80 -9.19 3.13
N ASN A 62 -7.90 -9.68 3.68
CA ASN A 62 -8.19 -11.12 3.73
C ASN A 62 -9.28 -11.48 2.73
N ARG A 63 -8.99 -12.45 1.87
CA ARG A 63 -9.97 -13.14 1.03
C ARG A 63 -10.01 -14.62 1.36
N ALA A 64 -11.20 -15.21 1.15
CA ALA A 64 -11.39 -16.64 1.40
C ALA A 64 -10.77 -17.52 0.30
N ASP A 65 -10.62 -16.99 -0.92
CA ASP A 65 -10.14 -17.74 -2.08
C ASP A 65 -9.45 -16.85 -3.13
N ASP A 66 -8.80 -17.51 -4.09
CA ASP A 66 -8.07 -16.87 -5.19
C ASP A 66 -8.98 -16.03 -6.12
N ASN A 67 -10.24 -16.42 -6.32
CA ASN A 67 -11.15 -15.69 -7.22
C ASN A 67 -11.44 -14.28 -6.71
N GLN A 68 -11.55 -14.13 -5.39
CA GLN A 68 -11.73 -12.82 -4.76
C GLN A 68 -10.47 -11.94 -4.91
N TYR A 69 -9.27 -12.50 -4.73
CA TYR A 69 -8.02 -11.76 -5.02
C TYR A 69 -7.94 -11.33 -6.49
N ILE A 70 -8.37 -12.20 -7.42
CA ILE A 70 -8.42 -11.88 -8.85
C ILE A 70 -9.45 -10.78 -9.15
N ALA A 71 -10.62 -10.81 -8.50
CA ALA A 71 -11.64 -9.78 -8.65
C ALA A 71 -11.11 -8.41 -8.20
N ASP A 72 -10.40 -8.36 -7.07
CA ASP A 72 -9.76 -7.14 -6.62
C ASP A 72 -8.70 -6.65 -7.61
N LEU A 73 -7.83 -7.53 -8.11
CA LEU A 73 -6.81 -7.17 -9.10
C LEU A 73 -7.43 -6.56 -10.35
N LYS A 74 -8.51 -7.16 -10.87
CA LYS A 74 -9.23 -6.62 -12.03
C LYS A 74 -9.74 -5.21 -11.75
N TYR A 75 -10.37 -5.01 -10.60
CA TYR A 75 -10.87 -3.70 -10.19
C TYR A 75 -9.73 -2.66 -10.04
N LEU A 76 -8.61 -3.03 -9.41
CA LEU A 76 -7.45 -2.15 -9.24
C LEU A 76 -6.79 -1.80 -10.58
N ILE A 77 -6.79 -2.72 -11.55
CA ILE A 77 -6.33 -2.49 -12.93
C ILE A 77 -7.27 -1.52 -13.66
N GLU A 78 -8.58 -1.76 -13.60
CA GLU A 78 -9.60 -0.91 -14.23
C GLU A 78 -9.58 0.51 -13.68
N GLU A 79 -9.35 0.65 -12.38
CA GLU A 79 -9.18 1.95 -11.74
C GLU A 79 -7.79 2.55 -11.98
N GLU A 80 -6.88 1.88 -12.69
CA GLU A 80 -5.53 2.38 -13.01
C GLU A 80 -4.73 2.81 -11.77
N ILE A 81 -4.82 2.02 -10.70
CA ILE A 81 -4.13 2.31 -9.44
C ILE A 81 -2.62 2.40 -9.66
N LYS A 82 -2.01 3.44 -9.10
CA LYS A 82 -0.56 3.70 -9.22
C LYS A 82 0.21 3.46 -7.93
N TRP A 83 -0.47 3.50 -6.79
CA TRP A 83 0.17 3.39 -5.49
C TRP A 83 -0.61 2.45 -4.59
N LEU A 84 0.05 1.40 -4.09
CA LEU A 84 -0.50 0.49 -3.09
C LEU A 84 0.13 0.78 -1.72
N ILE A 85 -0.68 0.81 -0.67
CA ILE A 85 -0.23 0.99 0.71
C ILE A 85 -0.75 -0.17 1.54
N GLY A 86 0.12 -0.88 2.25
CA GLY A 86 -0.28 -2.07 3.01
C GLY A 86 0.90 -2.92 3.48
N PRO A 87 0.64 -4.02 4.19
CA PRO A 87 1.68 -4.93 4.65
C PRO A 87 2.27 -5.77 3.50
N VAL A 88 3.57 -6.11 3.62
CA VAL A 88 4.31 -6.90 2.60
C VAL A 88 3.69 -8.29 2.42
N SER A 89 3.18 -8.90 3.49
CA SER A 89 2.54 -10.22 3.44
C SER A 89 1.37 -10.25 2.46
N ILE A 90 0.61 -9.16 2.37
CA ILE A 90 -0.52 -9.03 1.45
C ILE A 90 -0.05 -8.77 0.02
N PHE A 91 0.90 -7.86 -0.18
CA PHE A 91 1.51 -7.67 -1.51
C PHE A 91 2.09 -8.96 -2.07
N LEU A 92 2.76 -9.77 -1.24
CA LEU A 92 3.30 -11.05 -1.66
C LEU A 92 2.21 -12.05 -2.06
N LYS A 93 1.07 -12.08 -1.34
CA LYS A 93 -0.08 -12.91 -1.75
C LYS A 93 -0.58 -12.51 -3.14
N TYR A 94 -0.82 -11.22 -3.37
CA TYR A 94 -1.24 -10.73 -4.69
C TYR A 94 -0.20 -11.01 -5.78
N ALA A 95 1.09 -10.85 -5.49
CA ALA A 95 2.16 -11.17 -6.44
C ALA A 95 2.16 -12.65 -6.84
N LYS A 96 1.92 -13.56 -5.87
CA LYS A 96 1.75 -15.00 -6.13
C LYS A 96 0.53 -15.29 -6.99
N ILE A 97 -0.60 -14.62 -6.74
CA ILE A 97 -1.82 -14.74 -7.57
C ILE A 97 -1.53 -14.26 -9.00
N CYS A 98 -0.88 -13.10 -9.18
CA CYS A 98 -0.49 -12.60 -10.49
C CYS A 98 0.38 -13.61 -11.26
N LYS A 99 1.39 -14.20 -10.61
CA LYS A 99 2.23 -15.25 -11.21
C LYS A 99 1.41 -16.49 -11.56
N LYS A 100 0.62 -17.01 -10.62
CA LYS A 100 -0.16 -18.25 -10.78
C LYS A 100 -1.17 -18.17 -11.92
N TYR A 101 -1.81 -17.02 -12.11
CA TYR A 101 -2.87 -16.81 -13.10
C TYR A 101 -2.45 -15.93 -14.28
N CYS A 102 -1.14 -15.65 -14.42
CA CYS A 102 -0.58 -14.81 -15.48
C CYS A 102 -1.26 -13.42 -15.63
N ILE A 103 -1.65 -12.81 -14.50
CA ILE A 103 -2.29 -11.50 -14.47
C ILE A 103 -1.21 -10.42 -14.45
N LYS A 104 -1.20 -9.57 -15.48
CA LYS A 104 -0.34 -8.39 -15.52
C LYS A 104 -0.95 -7.29 -14.67
N PHE A 105 -0.27 -6.94 -13.59
CA PHE A 105 -0.67 -5.86 -12.70
C PHE A 105 0.54 -4.98 -12.44
N ASN A 106 0.52 -3.76 -12.96
CA ASN A 106 1.63 -2.83 -12.85
C ASN A 106 1.22 -1.62 -12.01
N VAL A 107 2.00 -1.30 -10.99
CA VAL A 107 1.84 -0.08 -10.19
C VAL A 107 3.17 0.64 -10.11
N GLU A 108 3.17 1.94 -9.81
CA GLU A 108 4.41 2.71 -9.69
C GLU A 108 5.06 2.49 -8.33
N TYR A 109 4.26 2.40 -7.28
CA TYR A 109 4.74 2.33 -5.90
C TYR A 109 4.00 1.28 -5.08
N CYS A 110 4.76 0.53 -4.28
CA CYS A 110 4.27 -0.26 -3.16
C CYS A 110 4.87 0.27 -1.87
N GLU A 111 4.04 0.85 -1.01
CA GLU A 111 4.44 1.37 0.28
C GLU A 111 4.07 0.37 1.38
N CYS A 112 5.10 -0.25 1.95
CA CYS A 112 4.93 -1.22 3.01
C CYS A 112 4.79 -0.55 4.37
N THR A 113 3.80 -0.97 5.12
CA THR A 113 3.56 -0.55 6.51
C THR A 113 3.57 -1.75 7.45
N SER A 114 3.85 -1.51 8.74
CA SER A 114 3.58 -2.43 9.86
C SER A 114 4.36 -3.75 9.94
N GLU A 115 5.07 -4.17 8.89
CA GLU A 115 5.80 -5.44 8.85
C GLU A 115 7.28 -5.24 8.48
N TYR A 116 8.14 -6.12 8.99
CA TYR A 116 9.50 -6.27 8.47
C TYR A 116 9.45 -6.82 7.05
N VAL A 117 10.31 -6.31 6.17
CA VAL A 117 10.31 -6.64 4.74
C VAL A 117 11.59 -7.41 4.39
N PRO A 118 11.54 -8.75 4.29
CA PRO A 118 12.65 -9.51 3.75
C PRO A 118 12.97 -9.09 2.32
N GLU A 119 14.26 -8.97 1.99
CA GLU A 119 14.72 -8.54 0.66
C GLU A 119 14.18 -9.43 -0.47
N VAL A 120 14.07 -10.74 -0.22
CA VAL A 120 13.51 -11.71 -1.17
C VAL A 120 12.06 -11.37 -1.52
N TYR A 121 11.25 -10.98 -0.55
CA TYR A 121 9.85 -10.63 -0.79
C TYR A 121 9.73 -9.30 -1.53
N ARG A 122 10.55 -8.32 -1.15
CA ARG A 122 10.64 -7.05 -1.86
C ARG A 122 10.95 -7.28 -3.35
N LYS A 123 12.04 -7.98 -3.65
CA LYS A 123 12.47 -8.26 -5.04
C LYS A 123 11.37 -8.95 -5.83
N GLU A 124 10.74 -9.96 -5.24
CA GLU A 124 9.63 -10.66 -5.88
C GLU A 124 8.45 -9.73 -6.20
N ILE A 125 8.09 -8.83 -5.28
CA ILE A 125 6.99 -7.88 -5.49
C ILE A 125 7.36 -6.83 -6.55
N GLU A 126 8.55 -6.23 -6.46
CA GLU A 126 9.05 -5.26 -7.46
C GLU A 126 9.08 -5.88 -8.86
N ASP A 127 9.50 -7.13 -8.98
CA ASP A 127 9.55 -7.84 -10.25
C ASP A 127 8.18 -8.16 -10.84
N VAL A 128 7.20 -8.54 -10.02
CA VAL A 128 5.84 -8.89 -10.49
C VAL A 128 5.04 -7.63 -10.78
N PHE A 129 5.07 -6.66 -9.88
CA PHE A 129 4.28 -5.43 -9.99
C PHE A 129 4.95 -4.32 -10.79
N LYS A 130 6.22 -4.51 -11.18
CA LYS A 130 7.03 -3.51 -11.90
C LYS A 130 7.03 -2.15 -11.20
N CYS A 131 7.14 -2.18 -9.88
CA CYS A 131 7.02 -1.02 -9.01
C CYS A 131 8.32 -0.70 -8.27
N LYS A 132 8.36 0.48 -7.65
CA LYS A 132 9.34 0.83 -6.62
C LYS A 132 8.78 0.48 -5.25
N PHE A 133 9.57 -0.16 -4.41
CA PHE A 133 9.19 -0.46 -3.04
C PHE A 133 9.62 0.66 -2.08
N LEU A 134 8.67 1.14 -1.29
CA LEU A 134 8.85 2.17 -0.26
C LEU A 134 8.53 1.54 1.10
N MET A 135 9.21 1.97 2.16
CA MET A 135 8.91 1.51 3.51
C MET A 135 8.50 2.67 4.41
N GLN A 136 7.40 2.47 5.12
CA GLN A 136 6.93 3.33 6.19
C GLN A 136 6.97 2.52 7.49
N TYR A 137 7.80 2.94 8.43
CA TYR A 137 7.82 2.40 9.78
C TYR A 137 6.89 3.21 10.67
N SER A 138 5.99 2.55 11.40
CA SER A 138 5.04 3.18 12.31
C SER A 138 4.63 2.22 13.43
N CYS A 139 4.24 2.76 14.58
CA CYS A 139 3.51 2.02 15.61
C CYS A 139 2.21 2.76 15.98
N HIS A 140 1.27 2.06 16.61
CA HIS A 140 -0.04 2.60 16.96
C HIS A 140 0.03 3.83 17.88
N GLU A 141 1.04 3.88 18.75
CA GLU A 141 1.24 4.94 19.74
C GLU A 141 1.79 6.23 19.11
N LEU A 142 2.65 6.08 18.09
CA LEU A 142 3.46 7.18 17.55
C LEU A 142 3.06 7.62 16.14
N TRP A 143 2.23 6.87 15.41
CA TRP A 143 1.72 7.21 14.06
C TRP A 143 2.82 7.69 13.08
N GLY A 144 3.51 6.77 12.39
CA GLY A 144 4.53 7.13 11.39
C GLY A 144 5.82 7.65 12.02
N ILE A 145 6.82 6.79 12.14
CA ILE A 145 8.10 7.05 12.82
C ILE A 145 9.21 7.35 11.80
N ALA A 146 9.26 6.60 10.69
CA ALA A 146 10.26 6.80 9.65
C ALA A 146 9.71 6.42 8.27
N PHE A 147 10.20 7.10 7.24
CA PHE A 147 9.86 6.82 5.84
C PHE A 147 11.16 6.72 5.04
N THR A 148 11.36 5.62 4.32
CA THR A 148 12.58 5.44 3.52
C THR A 148 12.44 6.15 2.18
N ASN A 149 13.32 7.12 1.91
CA ASN A 149 13.34 7.87 0.66
C ASN A 149 14.43 7.37 -0.33
N SER A 150 15.25 6.40 0.05
CA SER A 150 16.42 5.99 -0.74
C SER A 150 16.27 4.60 -1.35
N LEU A 151 16.44 4.54 -2.67
CA LEU A 151 16.70 3.31 -3.45
C LEU A 151 18.02 2.59 -3.05
N GLU A 152 18.82 3.13 -2.13
CA GLU A 152 20.22 2.72 -1.89
C GLU A 152 20.52 2.15 -0.49
N MET A 153 19.55 1.97 0.40
CA MET A 153 19.84 1.73 1.82
C MET A 153 19.84 0.26 2.29
N TYR A 154 20.27 -0.74 1.49
CA TYR A 154 20.43 -2.10 2.04
C TYR A 154 21.62 -2.85 1.42
N ASN A 155 22.82 -2.37 1.72
CA ASN A 155 24.03 -3.19 1.81
C ASN A 155 24.52 -3.09 3.26
N VAL A 156 23.99 -3.93 4.15
CA VAL A 156 24.61 -4.23 5.45
C VAL A 156 24.50 -5.73 5.67
#